data_AF-A0A814L648-F1
#
_entry.id   AF-A0A814L648-F1
#
_cell.length_a   1.000
_cell.length_b   1.000
_cell.length_c   1.000
_cell.angle_alpha   90.00
_cell.angle_beta   90.00
_cell.angle_gamma   90.00
#
_symmetry.space_group_name_H-M   'P 1'
#
loop_
_entity.id
_entity.type
_entity.pdbx_description
1 polymer ?
#
loop_
_entity_poly.entity_id
_entity_poly.type
_entity_poly.pdbx_seq_one_letter_code
_entity_poly.pdbx_strand_id
1 'polypeptide(L)'
;MSQQRRQRMTENYLVIWVDANINMENEDCQHILSQLRDVINEVKICITADECIRLLNENKEETSFVISSGKLGQVLVPTIHRMQNLDSIYIFSHNKELHEEWAKHWRKIKGINESIESICKMLQIAVKQYNQNNAMVSIISADADGSSQNLNQLEPSFMYTQIFKEILLDMKHDQQAIKDLVIFCQEQYQGNSRGLKIIDEFQRTYHPTLALWWYTRECFTYTMLNRALRTLDGDIIIRMGFFLCDVHRQIEDLHSKQRKKLH
;
A
#
# COMPACT_ATOMS: atom_id res chain seq x y z
N MET A 1 14.48 1.02 17.00
CA MET A 1 13.30 0.92 16.11
C MET A 1 13.74 0.19 14.85
N SER A 2 13.23 -1.02 14.65
CA SER A 2 13.78 -2.06 13.78
C SER A 2 13.64 -1.77 12.28
N GLN A 3 14.60 -2.23 11.46
CA GLN A 3 14.62 -2.14 9.99
C GLN A 3 13.29 -2.53 9.32
N GLN A 4 12.52 -3.45 9.92
CA GLN A 4 11.19 -3.84 9.45
C GLN A 4 10.17 -2.70 9.42
N ARG A 5 10.27 -1.70 10.31
CA ARG A 5 9.36 -0.54 10.30
C ARG A 5 9.72 0.45 9.19
N ARG A 6 10.99 0.49 8.76
CA ARG A 6 11.44 1.35 7.64
C ARG A 6 10.92 0.85 6.30
N GLN A 7 10.96 -0.46 6.06
CA GLN A 7 10.53 -1.10 4.79
C GLN A 7 9.03 -0.97 4.48
N ARG A 8 8.19 -0.87 5.52
CA ARG A 8 6.73 -0.80 5.39
C ARG A 8 6.17 0.59 5.09
N MET A 9 7.03 1.58 4.85
CA MET A 9 6.59 2.98 4.84
C MET A 9 5.81 3.39 3.58
N THR A 10 5.70 2.51 2.58
CA THR A 10 5.16 2.83 1.25
C THR A 10 3.79 2.22 0.94
N GLU A 11 3.36 1.16 1.64
CA GLU A 11 2.13 0.40 1.34
C GLU A 11 1.26 0.17 2.59
N ASN A 12 -0.06 0.03 2.38
CA ASN A 12 -1.09 -0.08 3.43
C ASN A 12 -1.57 -1.53 3.64
N TYR A 13 -0.87 -2.49 3.05
CA TYR A 13 -1.25 -3.89 3.01
C TYR A 13 -0.01 -4.77 3.03
N LEU A 14 -0.22 -6.05 3.32
CA LEU A 14 0.81 -7.08 3.39
C LEU A 14 0.52 -8.15 2.34
N VAL A 15 1.51 -8.50 1.51
CA VAL A 15 1.40 -9.68 0.62
C VAL A 15 2.34 -10.76 1.13
N ILE A 16 1.80 -11.97 1.33
CA ILE A 16 2.55 -13.13 1.82
C ILE A 16 2.49 -14.24 0.78
N TRP A 17 3.65 -14.71 0.33
CA TRP A 17 3.79 -15.92 -0.47
C TRP A 17 4.23 -17.09 0.43
N VAL A 18 3.41 -18.15 0.46
CA VAL A 18 3.52 -19.27 1.39
C VAL A 18 3.58 -20.59 0.63
N ASP A 19 4.77 -21.18 0.54
CA ASP A 19 4.95 -22.49 -0.08
C ASP A 19 6.17 -23.22 0.53
N ALA A 20 5.97 -24.50 0.86
CA ALA A 20 6.97 -25.34 1.49
C ALA A 20 8.15 -25.65 0.57
N ASN A 21 7.97 -25.50 -0.76
CA ASN A 21 9.01 -25.76 -1.75
C ASN A 21 9.78 -24.51 -2.17
N ILE A 22 9.56 -23.36 -1.51
CA ILE A 22 10.26 -22.13 -1.86
C ILE A 22 11.75 -22.31 -1.56
N ASN A 23 12.55 -22.22 -2.61
CA ASN A 23 14.00 -22.14 -2.52
C ASN A 23 14.48 -20.90 -3.29
N MET A 24 15.07 -19.93 -2.59
CA MET A 24 15.60 -18.71 -3.21
C MET A 24 16.80 -18.93 -4.11
N GLU A 25 17.43 -20.10 -4.06
CA GLU A 25 18.50 -20.49 -4.98
C GLU A 25 17.94 -21.00 -6.33
N ASN A 26 16.65 -21.31 -6.39
CA ASN A 26 15.99 -21.77 -7.61
C ASN A 26 15.59 -20.57 -8.51
N GLU A 27 16.03 -20.60 -9.77
CA GLU A 27 15.69 -19.61 -10.79
C GLU A 27 14.18 -19.43 -10.96
N ASP A 28 13.38 -20.50 -10.88
CA ASP A 28 11.91 -20.42 -11.00
C ASP A 28 11.30 -19.61 -9.85
N CYS A 29 11.78 -19.82 -8.63
CA CYS A 29 11.30 -19.07 -7.45
C CYS A 29 11.72 -17.60 -7.52
N GLN A 30 12.94 -17.33 -7.99
CA GLN A 30 13.40 -15.96 -8.22
C GLN A 30 12.59 -15.27 -9.30
N HIS A 31 12.25 -15.97 -10.39
CA HIS A 31 11.43 -15.45 -11.47
C HIS A 31 10.00 -15.13 -11.00
N ILE A 32 9.36 -16.04 -10.27
CA ILE A 32 8.04 -15.81 -9.64
C ILE A 32 8.08 -14.59 -8.71
N LEU A 33 9.10 -14.50 -7.85
CA LEU A 33 9.26 -13.37 -6.94
C LEU A 33 9.47 -12.05 -7.69
N SER A 34 10.25 -12.06 -8.77
CA SER A 34 10.47 -10.88 -9.62
C SER A 34 9.16 -10.39 -10.23
N GLN A 35 8.33 -11.30 -10.77
CA GLN A 35 7.04 -10.92 -11.35
C GLN A 35 6.08 -10.36 -10.29
N LEU A 36 6.05 -10.94 -9.09
CA LEU A 36 5.27 -10.40 -7.99
C LEU A 36 5.78 -9.01 -7.57
N ARG A 37 7.11 -8.82 -7.53
CA ARG A 37 7.72 -7.53 -7.15
C ARG A 37 7.51 -6.42 -8.17
N ASP A 38 7.35 -6.74 -9.44
CA ASP A 38 6.98 -5.76 -10.47
C ASP A 38 5.56 -5.20 -10.29
N VAL A 39 4.75 -5.88 -9.48
CA VAL A 39 3.37 -5.51 -9.19
C VAL A 39 3.21 -4.92 -7.80
N ILE A 40 3.84 -5.54 -6.81
CA ILE A 40 3.76 -5.21 -5.39
C ILE A 40 5.15 -4.89 -4.91
N ASN A 41 5.32 -3.82 -4.12
CA ASN A 41 6.66 -3.49 -3.66
C ASN A 41 7.26 -4.57 -2.75
N GLU A 42 6.50 -5.01 -1.76
CA GLU A 42 6.98 -5.94 -0.74
C GLU A 42 6.17 -7.25 -0.69
N VAL A 43 6.89 -8.37 -0.85
CA VAL A 43 6.34 -9.72 -0.70
C VAL A 43 7.08 -10.42 0.42
N LYS A 44 6.35 -10.79 1.48
CA LYS A 44 6.87 -11.65 2.56
C LYS A 44 6.80 -13.11 2.14
N ILE A 45 7.79 -13.88 2.56
CA ILE A 45 7.97 -15.25 2.11
C ILE A 45 7.92 -16.15 3.34
N CYS A 46 7.13 -17.20 3.27
CA CYS A 46 6.97 -18.20 4.34
C CYS A 46 7.10 -19.59 3.75
N ILE A 47 7.89 -20.43 4.42
CA ILE A 47 8.06 -21.84 4.04
C ILE A 47 7.05 -22.70 4.81
N THR A 48 6.60 -22.22 5.98
CA THR A 48 5.68 -22.95 6.85
C THR A 48 4.36 -22.20 7.08
N ALA A 49 3.32 -22.97 7.42
CA ALA A 49 2.03 -22.40 7.81
C ALA A 49 2.15 -21.53 9.08
N ASP A 50 2.96 -21.96 10.05
CA ASP A 50 3.15 -21.25 11.32
C ASP A 50 3.83 -19.89 11.13
N GLU A 51 4.80 -19.79 10.20
CA GLU A 51 5.40 -18.50 9.82
C GLU A 51 4.36 -17.54 9.27
N CYS A 52 3.48 -18.01 8.37
CA CYS A 52 2.40 -17.20 7.82
C CYS A 52 1.43 -16.73 8.91
N ILE A 53 0.99 -17.65 9.78
CA ILE A 53 0.08 -17.34 10.89
C ILE A 53 0.71 -16.31 11.84
N ARG A 54 2.01 -16.44 12.14
CA ARG A 54 2.73 -15.48 12.98
C ARG A 54 2.75 -14.10 12.33
N LEU A 55 3.10 -14.00 11.05
CA LEU A 55 3.08 -12.71 10.33
C LEU A 55 1.69 -12.07 10.30
N LEU A 56 0.63 -12.86 10.06
CA LEU A 56 -0.74 -12.33 10.10
C LEU A 56 -1.11 -11.80 11.50
N ASN A 57 -0.66 -12.46 12.57
CA ASN A 57 -0.91 -12.03 13.94
C ASN A 57 -0.10 -10.81 14.37
N GLU A 58 1.11 -10.63 13.84
CA GLU A 58 1.96 -9.46 14.09
C GLU A 58 1.43 -8.21 13.36
N ASN A 59 0.67 -8.37 12.27
CA ASN A 59 0.20 -7.30 11.40
C ASN A 59 -1.33 -7.19 11.37
N LYS A 60 -1.98 -7.21 12.55
CA LYS A 60 -3.45 -7.19 12.67
C LYS A 60 -4.11 -5.92 12.15
N GLU A 61 -3.37 -4.82 12.09
CA GLU A 61 -3.87 -3.52 11.64
C GLU A 61 -3.77 -3.35 10.11
N GLU A 62 -3.01 -4.21 9.43
CA GLU A 62 -2.78 -4.15 7.98
C GLU A 62 -3.59 -5.24 7.27
N THR A 63 -4.26 -4.87 6.17
CA THR A 63 -4.94 -5.86 5.35
C THR A 63 -3.91 -6.73 4.63
N SER A 64 -4.13 -8.03 4.65
CA SER A 64 -3.20 -9.03 4.15
C SER A 64 -3.79 -9.80 2.98
N PHE A 65 -2.95 -10.11 2.01
CA PHE A 65 -3.23 -10.97 0.86
C PHE A 65 -2.27 -12.17 0.91
N VAL A 66 -2.80 -13.38 0.79
CA VAL A 66 -1.98 -14.60 0.89
C VAL A 66 -1.98 -15.33 -0.45
N ILE A 67 -0.80 -15.68 -0.94
CA ILE A 67 -0.58 -16.57 -2.08
C ILE A 67 -0.05 -17.87 -1.51
N SER A 68 -0.73 -19.00 -1.73
CA SER A 68 -0.31 -20.29 -1.17
C SER A 68 -0.25 -21.38 -2.23
N SER A 69 0.67 -22.33 -2.08
CA SER A 69 0.63 -23.54 -2.92
C SER A 69 -0.58 -24.41 -2.60
N GLY A 70 -1.05 -25.20 -3.57
CA GLY A 70 -2.25 -26.01 -3.39
C GLY A 70 -2.21 -26.96 -2.18
N LYS A 71 -1.07 -27.63 -1.98
CA LYS A 71 -0.89 -28.57 -0.85
C LYS A 71 -0.82 -27.85 0.50
N LEU A 72 -0.02 -26.79 0.61
CA LEU A 72 0.13 -26.06 1.88
C LEU A 72 -1.14 -25.25 2.20
N GLY A 73 -1.78 -24.70 1.18
CA GLY A 73 -3.04 -23.97 1.27
C GLY A 73 -4.15 -24.82 1.88
N GLN A 74 -4.24 -26.10 1.52
CA GLN A 74 -5.27 -27.00 2.09
C GLN A 74 -5.17 -27.12 3.62
N VAL A 75 -3.96 -27.05 4.17
CA VAL A 75 -3.70 -27.09 5.62
C VAL A 75 -3.81 -25.70 6.26
N LEU A 76 -3.34 -24.67 5.57
CA LEU A 76 -3.26 -23.29 6.08
C LEU A 76 -4.62 -22.57 6.10
N VAL A 77 -5.40 -22.69 5.03
CA VAL A 77 -6.65 -21.94 4.84
C VAL A 77 -7.66 -22.14 5.97
N PRO A 78 -7.92 -23.37 6.46
CA PRO A 78 -8.83 -23.60 7.59
C PRO A 78 -8.49 -22.77 8.83
N THR A 79 -7.20 -22.49 9.06
CA THR A 79 -6.72 -21.74 10.23
C THR A 79 -6.80 -20.23 10.02
N ILE A 80 -6.45 -19.73 8.84
CA ILE A 80 -6.35 -18.28 8.58
C ILE A 80 -7.63 -17.65 8.06
N HIS A 81 -8.59 -18.42 7.52
CA HIS A 81 -9.76 -17.85 6.85
C HIS A 81 -10.62 -16.93 7.75
N ARG A 82 -10.55 -17.10 9.08
CA ARG A 82 -11.32 -16.31 10.06
C ARG A 82 -10.66 -15.00 10.45
N MET A 83 -9.39 -14.81 10.11
CA MET A 83 -8.64 -13.62 10.48
C MET A 83 -9.23 -12.40 9.78
N GLN A 84 -9.58 -11.35 10.53
CA GLN A 84 -10.23 -10.15 9.98
C GLN A 84 -9.30 -9.36 9.07
N ASN A 85 -8.00 -9.36 9.37
CA ASN A 85 -6.98 -8.69 8.58
C ASN A 85 -6.59 -9.46 7.31
N LEU A 86 -7.22 -10.61 7.00
CA LEU A 86 -7.01 -11.34 5.75
C LEU A 86 -8.15 -11.05 4.76
N ASP A 87 -7.85 -10.37 3.65
CA ASP A 87 -8.86 -10.06 2.63
C ASP A 87 -9.08 -11.24 1.67
N SER A 88 -8.00 -11.67 1.02
CA SER A 88 -8.05 -12.62 -0.08
C SER A 88 -6.91 -13.63 -0.05
N ILE A 89 -7.22 -14.84 -0.53
CA ILE A 89 -6.28 -15.95 -0.69
C ILE A 89 -6.25 -16.37 -2.16
N TYR A 90 -5.05 -16.53 -2.71
CA TYR A 90 -4.80 -16.99 -4.07
C TYR A 90 -4.04 -18.31 -4.00
N ILE A 91 -4.54 -19.33 -4.70
CA ILE A 91 -3.86 -20.63 -4.74
C ILE A 91 -3.03 -20.72 -6.01
N PHE A 92 -1.73 -20.92 -5.87
CA PHE A 92 -0.81 -21.19 -6.97
C PHE A 92 -0.60 -22.69 -7.09
N SER A 93 -1.10 -23.31 -8.16
CA SER A 93 -0.92 -24.74 -8.39
C SER A 93 -1.08 -25.09 -9.87
N HIS A 94 -0.18 -25.94 -10.37
CA HIS A 94 -0.27 -26.52 -11.72
C HIS A 94 -1.34 -27.60 -11.86
N ASN A 95 -1.92 -28.08 -10.75
CA ASN A 95 -2.99 -29.06 -10.77
C ASN A 95 -4.24 -28.46 -10.15
N LYS A 96 -4.98 -27.73 -10.99
CA LYS A 96 -6.18 -27.01 -10.56
C LYS A 96 -7.25 -27.97 -10.05
N GLU A 97 -7.54 -29.03 -10.81
CA GLU A 97 -8.60 -30.00 -10.52
C GLU A 97 -8.47 -30.62 -9.13
N LEU A 98 -7.24 -30.96 -8.72
CA LEU A 98 -6.95 -31.54 -7.41
C LEU A 98 -7.39 -30.64 -6.24
N HIS A 99 -7.40 -29.33 -6.43
CA HIS A 99 -7.64 -28.37 -5.36
C HIS A 99 -8.97 -27.65 -5.45
N GLU A 100 -9.69 -27.78 -6.57
CA GLU A 100 -10.96 -27.10 -6.78
C GLU A 100 -12.01 -27.46 -5.74
N GLU A 101 -12.14 -28.74 -5.39
CA GLU A 101 -13.20 -29.20 -4.48
C GLU A 101 -13.07 -28.55 -3.09
N TRP A 102 -11.91 -28.64 -2.46
CA TRP A 102 -11.73 -28.06 -1.13
C TRP A 102 -11.72 -26.53 -1.16
N ALA A 103 -11.16 -25.91 -2.22
CA ALA A 103 -11.04 -24.46 -2.29
C ALA A 103 -12.41 -23.76 -2.40
N LYS A 104 -13.38 -24.37 -3.09
CA LYS A 104 -14.75 -23.83 -3.25
C LYS A 104 -15.48 -23.62 -1.91
N HIS A 105 -15.06 -24.32 -0.85
CA HIS A 105 -15.65 -24.19 0.48
C HIS A 105 -15.25 -22.89 1.21
N TRP A 106 -14.23 -22.16 0.71
CA TRP A 106 -13.68 -21.01 1.40
C TRP A 106 -13.93 -19.71 0.65
N ARG A 107 -14.79 -18.85 1.20
CA ARG A 107 -15.19 -17.57 0.57
C ARG A 107 -14.03 -16.60 0.29
N LYS A 108 -12.94 -16.68 1.05
CA LYS A 108 -11.75 -15.83 0.88
C LYS A 108 -10.82 -16.29 -0.23
N ILE A 109 -10.99 -17.50 -0.76
CA ILE A 109 -10.22 -17.95 -1.91
C ILE A 109 -10.79 -17.28 -3.16
N LYS A 110 -9.97 -16.47 -3.84
CA LYS A 110 -10.37 -15.75 -5.05
C LYS A 110 -10.12 -16.54 -6.32
N GLY A 111 -9.24 -17.54 -6.28
CA GLY A 111 -8.99 -18.43 -7.41
C GLY A 111 -7.82 -19.38 -7.20
N ILE A 112 -7.81 -20.44 -8.01
CA ILE A 112 -6.67 -21.33 -8.21
C ILE A 112 -6.11 -21.04 -9.59
N ASN A 113 -4.83 -20.73 -9.67
CA ASN A 113 -4.15 -20.33 -10.90
C ASN A 113 -2.87 -21.13 -11.10
N GLU A 114 -2.65 -21.54 -12.34
CA GLU A 114 -1.44 -22.27 -12.76
C GLU A 114 -0.29 -21.32 -13.11
N SER A 115 -0.61 -20.06 -13.44
CA SER A 115 0.36 -19.03 -13.80
C SER A 115 0.38 -17.91 -12.77
N ILE A 116 1.59 -17.52 -12.38
CA ILE A 116 1.83 -16.40 -11.49
C ILE A 116 1.36 -15.07 -12.11
N GLU A 117 1.38 -14.93 -13.43
CA GLU A 117 0.90 -13.71 -14.12
C GLU A 117 -0.60 -13.47 -13.86
N SER A 118 -1.38 -14.56 -13.78
CA SER A 118 -2.82 -14.47 -13.50
C SER A 118 -3.04 -14.01 -12.06
N ILE A 119 -2.26 -14.53 -11.12
CA ILE A 119 -2.28 -14.06 -9.72
C ILE A 119 -1.86 -12.59 -9.64
N CYS A 120 -0.81 -12.19 -10.36
CA CYS A 120 -0.35 -10.80 -10.42
C CYS A 120 -1.45 -9.86 -10.89
N LYS A 121 -2.18 -10.20 -11.97
CA LYS A 121 -3.31 -9.39 -12.46
C LYS A 121 -4.44 -9.30 -11.44
N MET A 122 -4.82 -10.41 -10.82
CA MET A 122 -5.87 -10.40 -9.79
C MET A 122 -5.45 -9.57 -8.58
N LEU A 123 -4.19 -9.70 -8.16
CA LEU A 123 -3.63 -8.96 -7.04
C LEU A 123 -3.55 -7.46 -7.33
N GLN A 124 -3.17 -7.04 -8.55
CA GLN A 124 -3.23 -5.64 -8.98
C GLN A 124 -4.61 -5.05 -8.79
N ILE A 125 -5.64 -5.76 -9.26
CA ILE A 125 -7.02 -5.30 -9.17
C ILE A 125 -7.45 -5.19 -7.70
N ALA A 126 -7.18 -6.22 -6.90
CA ALA A 126 -7.54 -6.24 -5.48
C ALA A 126 -6.86 -5.12 -4.69
N VAL A 127 -5.55 -4.93 -4.89
CA VAL A 127 -4.77 -3.86 -4.25
C VAL A 127 -5.24 -2.48 -4.69
N LYS A 128 -5.56 -2.30 -5.97
CA LYS A 128 -6.12 -1.05 -6.48
C LYS A 128 -7.46 -0.71 -5.83
N GLN A 129 -8.36 -1.68 -5.77
CA GLN A 129 -9.66 -1.52 -5.10
C GLN A 129 -9.48 -1.22 -3.61
N TYR A 130 -8.57 -1.93 -2.95
CA TYR A 130 -8.22 -1.67 -1.55
C TYR A 130 -7.71 -0.24 -1.35
N ASN A 131 -6.75 0.22 -2.16
CA ASN A 131 -6.20 1.55 -2.05
C ASN A 131 -7.23 2.65 -2.35
N GLN A 132 -8.20 2.40 -3.23
CA GLN A 132 -9.30 3.33 -3.51
C GLN A 132 -10.29 3.40 -2.34
N ASN A 133 -10.66 2.25 -1.77
CA ASN A 133 -11.62 2.18 -0.66
C ASN A 133 -11.01 2.68 0.66
N ASN A 134 -9.73 2.44 0.88
CA ASN A 134 -9.00 2.86 2.08
C ASN A 134 -8.27 4.20 1.89
N ALA A 135 -8.53 4.94 0.80
CA ALA A 135 -8.00 6.29 0.59
C ALA A 135 -8.63 7.34 1.51
N MET A 136 -9.72 7.02 2.22
CA MET A 136 -10.40 7.98 3.08
C MET A 136 -9.52 8.28 4.31
N VAL A 137 -8.99 9.50 4.36
CA VAL A 137 -8.37 10.07 5.55
C VAL A 137 -9.50 10.59 6.44
N SER A 138 -9.83 9.86 7.49
CA SER A 138 -10.78 10.33 8.50
C SER A 138 -10.04 11.16 9.54
N ILE A 139 -10.17 12.48 9.46
CA ILE A 139 -9.61 13.42 10.46
C ILE A 139 -10.58 13.58 11.64
N ILE A 140 -11.85 13.24 11.43
CA ILE A 140 -12.94 13.33 12.39
C ILE A 140 -13.36 11.90 12.76
N SER A 141 -13.40 11.57 14.04
CA SER A 141 -13.88 10.27 14.53
C SER A 141 -15.35 10.03 14.17
N ALA A 142 -15.66 8.88 13.56
CA ALA A 142 -17.03 8.49 13.19
C ALA A 142 -17.87 7.98 14.39
N ASP A 143 -17.25 7.84 15.57
CA ASP A 143 -17.87 7.35 16.81
C ASP A 143 -18.78 8.38 17.51
N ALA A 144 -19.16 9.45 16.82
CA ALA A 144 -20.29 10.26 17.23
C ALA A 144 -21.58 9.51 16.88
N ASP A 145 -21.98 8.57 17.74
CA ASP A 145 -23.36 8.12 17.86
C ASP A 145 -24.28 9.34 17.67
N GLY A 146 -25.32 9.17 16.84
CA GLY A 146 -26.17 10.24 16.26
C GLY A 146 -26.94 11.15 17.22
N SER A 147 -26.46 11.36 18.44
CA SER A 147 -26.92 12.38 19.38
C SER A 147 -25.91 13.52 19.49
N SER A 148 -26.22 14.64 18.82
CA SER A 148 -25.89 15.99 19.28
C SER A 148 -24.45 16.24 19.76
N GLN A 149 -23.42 15.87 18.98
CA GLN A 149 -22.10 16.44 19.24
C GLN A 149 -22.08 17.90 18.76
N ASN A 150 -21.84 18.81 19.70
CA ASN A 150 -21.62 20.21 19.44
C ASN A 150 -20.53 20.36 18.36
N LEU A 151 -20.88 20.91 17.20
CA LEU A 151 -19.94 21.38 16.16
C LEU A 151 -18.87 22.37 16.71
N ASN A 152 -19.06 22.85 17.94
CA ASN A 152 -18.16 23.73 18.67
C ASN A 152 -17.03 22.99 19.42
N GLN A 153 -17.02 21.65 19.47
CA GLN A 153 -15.91 20.87 20.02
C GLN A 153 -15.11 20.29 18.86
N LEU A 154 -14.15 21.08 18.35
CA LEU A 154 -13.19 20.60 17.36
C LEU A 154 -12.38 19.46 17.98
N GLU A 155 -12.35 18.31 17.32
CA GLU A 155 -11.53 17.19 17.76
C GLU A 155 -10.04 17.62 17.78
N PRO A 156 -9.26 17.27 18.81
CA PRO A 156 -7.85 17.62 18.87
C PRO A 156 -7.05 17.23 17.61
N SER A 157 -7.39 16.10 16.97
CA SER A 157 -6.83 15.66 15.69
C SER A 157 -6.97 16.69 14.57
N PHE A 158 -8.12 17.35 14.47
CA PHE A 158 -8.37 18.42 13.50
C PHE A 158 -7.50 19.64 13.78
N MET A 159 -7.40 20.06 15.05
CA MET A 159 -6.53 21.17 15.45
C MET A 159 -5.07 20.88 15.13
N TYR A 160 -4.57 19.68 15.48
CA TYR A 160 -3.20 19.27 15.17
C TYR A 160 -2.96 19.21 13.66
N THR A 161 -3.91 18.69 12.88
CA THR A 161 -3.78 18.64 11.42
C THR A 161 -3.71 20.04 10.82
N GLN A 162 -4.50 20.99 11.33
CA GLN A 162 -4.48 22.38 10.88
C GLN A 162 -3.15 23.06 11.20
N ILE A 163 -2.66 22.95 12.44
CA ILE A 163 -1.36 23.48 12.84
C ILE A 163 -0.25 22.85 12.00
N PHE A 164 -0.31 21.53 11.80
CA PHE A 164 0.68 20.81 11.01
C PHE A 164 0.68 21.25 9.55
N LYS A 165 -0.49 21.50 8.96
CA LYS A 165 -0.63 22.09 7.63
C LYS A 165 0.02 23.47 7.56
N GLU A 166 -0.24 24.34 8.55
CA GLU A 166 0.37 25.68 8.60
C GLU A 166 1.90 25.61 8.68
N ILE A 167 2.43 24.76 9.56
CA ILE A 167 3.87 24.51 9.68
C ILE A 167 4.45 24.03 8.33
N LEU A 168 3.82 23.06 7.68
CA LEU A 168 4.29 22.52 6.40
C LEU A 168 4.30 23.58 5.30
N LEU A 169 3.27 24.43 5.23
CA LEU A 169 3.18 25.48 4.22
C LEU A 169 4.24 26.59 4.41
N ASP A 170 4.65 26.83 5.65
CA ASP A 170 5.70 27.81 5.99
C ASP A 170 7.13 27.25 5.80
N MET A 171 7.28 25.92 5.72
CA MET A 171 8.58 25.30 5.49
C MET A 171 9.12 25.65 4.09
N LYS A 172 10.39 26.06 4.05
CA LYS A 172 11.11 26.19 2.79
C LYS A 172 11.56 24.81 2.33
N HIS A 173 11.06 24.41 1.18
CA HIS A 173 11.51 23.19 0.53
C HIS A 173 12.53 23.55 -0.55
N ASP A 174 13.71 22.96 -0.46
CA ASP A 174 14.75 23.09 -1.46
C ASP A 174 14.81 21.86 -2.38
N GLN A 175 15.69 21.90 -3.37
CA GLN A 175 15.93 20.74 -4.24
C GLN A 175 16.55 19.55 -3.50
N GLN A 176 17.08 19.75 -2.29
CA GLN A 176 17.64 18.67 -1.48
C GLN A 176 16.53 17.76 -0.94
N ALA A 177 15.39 18.33 -0.53
CA ALA A 177 14.23 17.54 -0.10
C ALA A 177 13.75 16.54 -1.17
N ILE A 178 13.80 16.91 -2.45
CA ILE A 178 13.45 16.01 -3.57
C ILE A 178 14.45 14.85 -3.65
N LYS A 179 15.75 15.15 -3.56
CA LYS A 179 16.81 14.12 -3.60
C LYS A 179 16.71 13.16 -2.42
N ASP A 180 16.46 13.69 -1.23
CA ASP A 180 16.33 12.89 -0.01
C ASP A 180 15.11 11.96 -0.08
N LEU A 181 14.00 12.44 -0.66
CA LEU A 181 12.83 11.59 -0.94
C LEU A 181 13.17 10.49 -1.95
N VAL A 182 13.87 10.82 -3.04
CA VAL A 182 14.24 9.84 -4.07
C VAL A 182 15.15 8.76 -3.49
N ILE A 183 16.19 9.12 -2.74
CA ILE A 183 17.10 8.17 -2.08
C ILE A 183 16.31 7.26 -1.14
N PHE A 184 15.45 7.85 -0.32
CA PHE A 184 14.59 7.10 0.60
C PHE A 184 13.71 6.09 -0.16
N CYS A 185 13.05 6.50 -1.25
CA CYS A 185 12.23 5.61 -2.06
C CYS A 185 13.06 4.53 -2.77
N GLN A 186 14.25 4.85 -3.28
CA GLN A 186 15.13 3.84 -3.89
C GLN A 186 15.52 2.74 -2.90
N GLU A 187 15.77 3.09 -1.63
CA GLU A 187 16.01 2.12 -0.56
C GLU A 187 14.76 1.26 -0.27
N GLN A 188 13.56 1.85 -0.29
CA GLN A 188 12.31 1.11 -0.02
C GLN A 188 11.88 0.19 -1.17
N TYR A 189 12.28 0.50 -2.41
CA TYR A 189 11.89 -0.24 -3.61
C TYR A 189 13.01 -1.18 -4.11
N GLN A 190 13.96 -1.55 -3.25
CA GLN A 190 15.01 -2.51 -3.60
C GLN A 190 14.41 -3.85 -4.07
N GLY A 191 14.77 -4.26 -5.29
CA GLY A 191 14.25 -5.48 -5.91
C GLY A 191 12.93 -5.31 -6.67
N ASN A 192 12.33 -4.12 -6.67
CA ASN A 192 11.20 -3.77 -7.53
C ASN A 192 11.68 -2.96 -8.73
N SER A 193 11.98 -3.66 -9.83
CA SER A 193 12.56 -3.05 -11.02
C SER A 193 11.67 -1.97 -11.63
N ARG A 194 10.36 -2.19 -11.62
CA ARG A 194 9.35 -1.27 -12.15
C ARG A 194 9.22 -0.02 -11.28
N GLY A 195 9.15 -0.19 -9.96
CA GLY A 195 9.09 0.91 -8.99
C GLY A 195 10.30 1.82 -9.09
N LEU A 196 11.51 1.24 -9.18
CA LEU A 196 12.75 1.99 -9.36
C LEU A 196 12.75 2.82 -10.64
N LYS A 197 12.26 2.28 -11.77
CA LYS A 197 12.12 3.05 -13.03
C LYS A 197 11.18 4.25 -12.87
N ILE A 198 10.09 4.10 -12.12
CA ILE A 198 9.15 5.21 -11.86
C ILE A 198 9.79 6.26 -10.95
N ILE A 199 10.60 5.84 -9.97
CA ILE A 199 11.35 6.75 -9.10
C ILE A 199 12.39 7.53 -9.90
N ASP A 200 13.10 6.87 -10.82
CA ASP A 200 14.06 7.52 -11.72
C ASP A 200 13.35 8.52 -12.67
N GLU A 201 12.16 8.16 -13.17
CA GLU A 201 11.31 9.05 -13.96
C GLU A 201 10.91 10.29 -13.13
N PHE A 202 10.47 10.08 -11.89
CA PHE A 202 10.13 11.15 -10.96
C PHE A 202 11.32 12.09 -10.73
N GLN A 203 12.50 11.54 -10.42
CA GLN A 203 13.71 12.34 -10.19
C GLN A 203 14.06 13.24 -11.38
N ARG A 204 13.88 12.75 -12.61
CA ARG A 204 14.25 13.48 -13.84
C ARG A 204 13.20 14.48 -14.31
N THR A 205 11.92 14.19 -14.06
CA THR A 205 10.81 14.92 -14.70
C THR A 205 9.96 15.71 -13.70
N TYR A 206 10.13 15.50 -12.39
CA TYR A 206 9.34 16.20 -11.39
C TYR A 206 9.56 17.71 -11.46
N HIS A 207 8.44 18.43 -11.45
CA HIS A 207 8.37 19.87 -11.33
C HIS A 207 7.12 20.23 -10.52
N PRO A 208 7.10 21.33 -9.74
CA PRO A 208 5.94 21.73 -8.95
C PRO A 208 4.62 21.81 -9.71
N THR A 209 4.64 22.08 -11.03
CA THR A 209 3.45 22.11 -11.90
C THR A 209 2.91 20.73 -12.29
N LEU A 210 3.67 19.66 -12.04
CA LEU A 210 3.28 18.26 -12.29
C LEU A 210 2.91 17.51 -11.00
N ALA A 211 3.00 18.13 -9.84
CA ALA A 211 2.71 17.51 -8.55
C ALA A 211 1.33 16.85 -8.50
N LEU A 212 0.26 17.51 -8.98
CA LEU A 212 -1.08 16.89 -9.03
C LEU A 212 -1.13 15.67 -9.97
N TRP A 213 -0.45 15.73 -11.13
CA TRP A 213 -0.37 14.58 -12.04
C TRP A 213 0.28 13.39 -11.35
N TRP A 214 1.41 13.60 -10.68
CA TRP A 214 2.11 12.60 -9.87
C TRP A 214 1.27 12.09 -8.69
N TYR A 215 0.43 12.94 -8.10
CA TYR A 215 -0.47 12.53 -7.03
C TYR A 215 -1.61 11.65 -7.57
N THR A 216 -2.14 11.94 -8.76
CA THR A 216 -3.23 11.15 -9.36
C THR A 216 -2.76 9.90 -10.08
N ARG A 217 -1.45 9.78 -10.36
CA ARG A 217 -0.85 8.59 -10.96
C ARG A 217 -0.76 7.47 -9.92
N GLU A 218 -1.11 6.25 -10.33
CA GLU A 218 -0.95 5.04 -9.51
C GLU A 218 0.53 4.67 -9.36
N CYS A 219 1.23 5.35 -8.46
CA CYS A 219 2.62 5.09 -8.11
C CYS A 219 2.94 5.47 -6.65
N PHE A 220 4.23 5.40 -6.29
CA PHE A 220 4.69 5.59 -4.92
C PHE A 220 4.28 6.92 -4.29
N THR A 221 4.17 8.01 -5.04
CA THR A 221 3.76 9.33 -4.53
C THR A 221 2.34 9.30 -4.00
N TYR A 222 1.42 8.66 -4.73
CA TYR A 222 0.03 8.48 -4.30
C TYR A 222 -0.06 7.58 -3.07
N THR A 223 0.57 6.40 -3.12
CA THR A 223 0.43 5.39 -2.05
C THR A 223 1.07 5.87 -0.75
N MET A 224 2.26 6.44 -0.84
CA MET A 224 3.03 6.88 0.32
C MET A 224 2.41 8.09 1.00
N LEU A 225 1.95 9.09 0.23
CA LEU A 225 1.32 10.29 0.81
C LEU A 225 0.00 9.94 1.50
N ASN A 226 -0.88 9.19 0.82
CA ASN A 226 -2.18 8.84 1.39
C ASN A 226 -2.04 7.94 2.63
N ARG A 227 -1.08 7.02 2.62
CA ARG A 227 -0.71 6.24 3.81
C ARG A 227 -0.29 7.14 4.96
N ALA A 228 0.67 8.02 4.72
CA ALA A 228 1.23 8.88 5.75
C ALA A 228 0.17 9.81 6.37
N LEU A 229 -0.71 10.38 5.55
CA LEU A 229 -1.84 11.19 6.02
C LEU A 229 -2.84 10.36 6.85
N ARG A 230 -3.15 9.14 6.42
CA ARG A 230 -4.07 8.23 7.12
C ARG A 230 -3.54 7.77 8.48
N THR A 231 -2.24 7.52 8.59
CA THR A 231 -1.59 7.07 9.83
C THR A 231 -0.97 8.19 10.64
N LEU A 232 -1.09 9.45 10.18
CA LEU A 232 -0.41 10.62 10.74
C LEU A 232 1.10 10.39 10.94
N ASP A 233 1.75 9.74 9.98
CA ASP A 233 3.19 9.46 10.02
C ASP A 233 3.99 10.73 9.73
N GLY A 234 4.34 11.46 10.79
CA GLY A 234 5.02 12.75 10.70
C GLY A 234 6.35 12.71 9.94
N ASP A 235 7.13 11.63 10.03
CA ASP A 235 8.42 11.54 9.31
C ASP A 235 8.20 11.53 7.79
N ILE A 236 7.23 10.72 7.34
CA ILE A 236 6.90 10.63 5.92
C ILE A 236 6.20 11.91 5.44
N ILE A 237 5.28 12.49 6.22
CA ILE A 237 4.61 13.73 5.81
C ILE A 237 5.63 14.88 5.68
N ILE A 238 6.57 15.02 6.61
CA ILE A 238 7.63 16.03 6.52
C ILE A 238 8.52 15.79 5.29
N ARG A 239 8.92 14.54 5.04
CA ARG A 239 9.73 14.15 3.88
C ARG A 239 9.02 14.43 2.55
N MET A 240 7.70 14.23 2.51
CA MET A 240 6.84 14.56 1.38
C MET A 240 6.32 16.01 1.41
N GLY A 241 6.76 16.84 2.36
CA GLY A 241 6.19 18.17 2.59
C GLY A 241 6.22 19.05 1.35
N PHE A 242 7.33 19.02 0.60
CA PHE A 242 7.44 19.78 -0.66
C PHE A 242 6.38 19.36 -1.68
N PHE A 243 6.17 18.05 -1.80
CA PHE A 243 5.22 17.48 -2.74
C PHE A 243 3.78 17.80 -2.32
N LEU A 244 3.46 17.67 -1.03
CA LEU A 244 2.16 18.02 -0.48
C LEU A 244 1.85 19.51 -0.66
N CYS A 245 2.82 20.40 -0.43
CA CYS A 245 2.70 21.84 -0.67
C CYS A 245 2.43 22.15 -2.15
N ASP A 246 3.14 21.49 -3.07
CA ASP A 246 2.93 21.67 -4.50
C ASP A 246 1.56 21.14 -4.97
N VAL A 247 1.12 20.00 -4.43
CA VAL A 247 -0.24 19.47 -4.67
C VAL A 247 -1.30 20.46 -4.15
N HIS A 248 -1.13 20.98 -2.92
CA HIS A 248 -2.04 21.96 -2.32
C HIS A 248 -2.18 23.20 -3.18
N ARG A 249 -1.06 23.82 -3.59
CA ARG A 249 -1.05 25.02 -4.45
C ARG A 249 -1.75 24.77 -5.78
N GLN A 250 -1.53 23.62 -6.42
CA GLN A 250 -2.23 23.29 -7.67
C GLN A 250 -3.74 23.13 -7.50
N ILE A 251 -4.18 22.53 -6.39
CA ILE A 251 -5.61 22.42 -6.08
C ILE A 251 -6.23 23.80 -5.87
N GLU A 252 -5.57 24.69 -5.11
CA GLU A 252 -6.02 26.07 -4.91
C GLU A 252 -6.12 26.85 -6.23
N ASP A 253 -5.11 26.71 -7.09
CA ASP A 253 -5.09 27.33 -8.42
C ASP A 253 -6.24 26.84 -9.29
N LEU A 254 -6.51 25.54 -9.34
CA LEU A 254 -7.62 24.96 -10.09
C LEU A 254 -8.97 25.44 -9.53
N HIS A 255 -9.13 25.44 -8.21
CA HIS A 255 -10.36 25.92 -7.55
C HIS A 255 -10.60 27.42 -7.80
N SER A 256 -9.54 28.23 -7.81
CA SER A 256 -9.65 29.66 -8.16
C SER A 256 -10.08 29.86 -9.62
N LYS A 257 -9.53 29.07 -10.56
CA LYS A 257 -9.90 29.12 -11.98
C LYS A 257 -11.33 28.67 -12.22
N GLN A 258 -11.80 27.65 -11.50
CA GLN A 258 -13.17 27.17 -11.60
C GLN A 258 -14.16 28.23 -11.11
N ARG A 259 -13.92 28.85 -9.95
CA ARG A 259 -14.76 29.96 -9.45
C ARG A 259 -14.82 31.14 -10.42
N LYS A 260 -13.71 31.48 -11.07
CA LYS A 260 -13.65 32.55 -12.10
C LYS A 260 -14.39 32.21 -13.41
N LYS A 261 -14.68 30.93 -13.70
CA LYS A 261 -15.46 30.52 -14.88
C LYS A 261 -16.97 30.44 -14.62
N LEU A 262 -17.36 30.42 -13.34
CA LEU A 262 -18.75 30.35 -12.88
C LEU A 262 -19.37 31.74 -12.63
N HIS A 263 -18.57 32.79 -12.72
CA HIS A 263 -18.96 34.21 -12.68
C HIS A 263 -18.60 34.89 -13.99
#